data_AF-A0A0K1RBU2-F1
#
_entry.id   AF-A0A0K1RBU2-F1
#
_cell.length_a   1.000
_cell.length_b   1.000
_cell.length_c   1.000
_cell.angle_alpha   90.00
_cell.angle_beta   90.00
_cell.angle_gamma   90.00
#
_symmetry.space_group_name_H-M   'P 1'
#
loop_
_entity.id
_entity.type
_entity.pdbx_description
1 polymer ?
#
loop_
_entity_poly.entity_id
_entity_poly.type
_entity_poly.pdbx_seq_one_letter_code
_entity_poly.pdbx_strand_id
1 'polypeptide(L)'
;MEDWKVDFPTLGDLWDAWVQAHCRVPDGYRRGEPMRWSDWQFWCAAKFGEIRAGLVWEGEPLGNQAFRYRRMQVVLPQKMGKGPWAATMCALQAVGPAEFCGFAQAGDVYRCADWGCPCGFEFEYMPGEPMGRPHPSPLLQITATSEDQTDNTYRPLRSMIRLGPLKWLLKDLGTFVRVLGHEGGEDADRIDVVTASADSKVGNPVSFVVQDETGLWTASNRMTKLADNQRRGLAGMSGRSIETTNAWNTAVNSVAQQTFESPVDDVFRFYPQPPADLRWSNAAERRAILEYVYMGTPWVNLDSIEAEAQELNHRDPEQAERFFGNRSTYASGTWLPAGLWEGAYGMDGEPA
;
A
#
# COMPACT_ATOMS: atom_id res chain seq x y z
N MET A 1 22.42 -3.51 -1.16
CA MET A 1 21.26 -2.62 -1.35
C MET A 1 20.54 -3.18 -2.56
N GLU A 2 19.28 -3.62 -2.43
CA GLU A 2 18.53 -4.06 -3.60
C GLU A 2 18.49 -2.90 -4.59
N ASP A 3 18.89 -3.18 -5.83
CA ASP A 3 18.83 -2.21 -6.92
C ASP A 3 17.33 -2.02 -7.21
N TRP A 4 16.74 -0.87 -6.86
CA TRP A 4 15.34 -0.50 -7.18
C TRP A 4 15.18 -0.21 -8.67
N LYS A 5 15.68 -1.13 -9.49
CA LYS A 5 15.75 -1.06 -10.92
C LYS A 5 14.51 -1.73 -11.50
N VAL A 6 13.76 -0.98 -12.30
CA VAL A 6 12.63 -1.50 -13.06
C VAL A 6 13.13 -2.04 -14.39
N ASP A 7 13.23 -3.36 -14.49
CA ASP A 7 13.65 -4.09 -15.70
C ASP A 7 12.60 -5.13 -16.16
N PHE A 8 11.37 -4.95 -15.72
CA PHE A 8 10.20 -5.78 -16.02
C PHE A 8 9.09 -4.91 -16.63
N PRO A 9 8.22 -5.47 -17.49
CA PRO A 9 7.11 -4.74 -18.07
C PRO A 9 6.13 -4.31 -16.96
N THR A 10 5.85 -3.02 -16.86
CA THR A 10 4.95 -2.49 -15.85
C THR A 10 4.14 -1.30 -16.37
N LEU A 11 2.97 -1.06 -15.76
CA LEU A 11 2.23 0.20 -15.91
C LEU A 11 2.81 1.34 -15.04
N GLY A 12 3.89 1.09 -14.29
CA GLY A 12 4.49 2.01 -13.32
C GLY A 12 4.78 3.41 -13.88
N ASP A 13 5.40 3.52 -15.06
CA ASP A 13 5.77 4.82 -15.66
C ASP A 13 4.53 5.62 -16.08
N LEU A 14 3.57 4.96 -16.73
CA LEU A 14 2.26 5.55 -17.05
C LEU A 14 1.54 6.02 -15.79
N TRP A 15 1.56 5.19 -14.74
CA TRP A 15 0.91 5.49 -13.46
C TRP A 15 1.56 6.67 -12.74
N ASP A 16 2.89 6.76 -12.72
CA ASP A 16 3.61 7.87 -12.09
C ASP A 16 3.32 9.19 -12.82
N ALA A 17 3.42 9.19 -14.16
CA ALA A 17 3.09 10.35 -14.98
C ALA A 17 1.63 10.79 -14.80
N TRP A 18 0.70 9.83 -14.78
CA TRP A 18 -0.72 10.09 -14.56
C TRP A 18 -0.97 10.66 -13.16
N VAL A 19 -0.36 10.08 -12.11
CA VAL A 19 -0.47 10.56 -10.73
C VAL A 19 0.08 11.98 -10.60
N GLN A 20 1.22 12.28 -11.23
CA GLN A 20 1.78 13.62 -11.23
C GLN A 20 0.85 14.64 -11.90
N ALA A 21 0.19 14.26 -12.99
CA ALA A 21 -0.76 15.12 -13.68
C ALA A 21 -2.04 15.37 -12.85
N HIS A 22 -2.59 14.33 -12.19
CA HIS A 22 -3.93 14.35 -11.61
C HIS A 22 -3.98 14.58 -10.10
N CYS A 23 -3.01 14.05 -9.36
CA CYS A 23 -2.97 14.13 -7.90
C CYS A 23 -2.18 15.37 -7.45
N ARG A 24 -2.55 15.88 -6.28
CA ARG A 24 -1.89 17.02 -5.64
C ARG A 24 -1.48 16.68 -4.21
N VAL A 25 -0.37 17.27 -3.77
CA VAL A 25 0.07 17.16 -2.38
C VAL A 25 -1.05 17.70 -1.47
N PRO A 26 -1.58 16.89 -0.53
CA PRO A 26 -2.83 17.18 0.17
C PRO A 26 -2.70 18.24 1.27
N ASP A 27 -1.52 18.35 1.90
CA ASP A 27 -1.26 19.19 3.07
C ASP A 27 0.22 19.63 3.13
N GLY A 28 0.58 20.37 4.18
CA GLY A 28 1.94 20.88 4.41
C GLY A 28 2.35 22.05 3.50
N TYR A 29 3.64 22.38 3.51
CA TYR A 29 4.19 23.54 2.80
C TYR A 29 4.07 23.43 1.28
N ARG A 30 4.01 22.21 0.74
CA ARG A 30 3.91 21.92 -0.69
C ARG A 30 2.47 21.67 -1.15
N ARG A 31 1.47 21.98 -0.30
CA ARG A 31 0.05 21.71 -0.59
C ARG A 31 -0.35 22.30 -1.94
N GLY A 32 -0.97 21.47 -2.78
CA GLY A 32 -1.43 21.86 -4.11
C GLY A 32 -0.38 21.73 -5.22
N GLU A 33 0.87 21.40 -4.91
CA GLU A 33 1.84 21.00 -5.92
C GLU A 33 1.50 19.62 -6.51
N PRO A 34 1.99 19.29 -7.73
CA PRO A 34 1.90 17.94 -8.28
C PRO A 34 2.44 16.88 -7.32
N MET A 35 1.66 15.83 -7.08
CA MET A 35 2.12 14.69 -6.29
C MET A 35 3.19 13.94 -7.08
N ARG A 36 4.38 13.78 -6.50
CA ARG A 36 5.45 12.95 -7.08
C ARG A 36 5.70 11.80 -6.14
N TRP A 37 5.70 10.58 -6.65
CA TRP A 37 6.13 9.45 -5.86
C TRP A 37 7.62 9.55 -5.58
N SER A 38 7.98 9.29 -4.32
CA SER A 38 9.35 8.97 -3.96
C SER A 38 9.75 7.60 -4.50
N ASP A 39 11.04 7.31 -4.51
CA ASP A 39 11.60 6.09 -5.09
C ASP A 39 10.92 4.81 -4.55
N TRP A 40 10.65 4.70 -3.25
CA TRP A 40 9.95 3.53 -2.70
C TRP A 40 8.48 3.47 -3.12
N GLN A 41 7.81 4.63 -3.24
CA GLN A 41 6.41 4.73 -3.68
C GLN A 41 6.27 4.30 -5.13
N PHE A 42 7.19 4.78 -5.98
CA PHE A 42 7.27 4.38 -7.38
C PHE A 42 7.60 2.89 -7.49
N TRP A 43 8.60 2.39 -6.76
CA TRP A 43 8.95 0.97 -6.76
C TRP A 43 7.76 0.07 -6.42
N CYS A 44 7.02 0.39 -5.36
CA CYS A 44 5.80 -0.33 -4.99
C CYS A 44 4.73 -0.22 -6.09
N ALA A 45 4.51 0.96 -6.67
CA ALA A 45 3.55 1.11 -7.76
C ALA A 45 3.96 0.33 -9.02
N ALA A 46 5.24 0.35 -9.40
CA ALA A 46 5.79 -0.42 -10.52
C ALA A 46 5.68 -1.92 -10.28
N LYS A 47 5.95 -2.41 -9.06
CA LYS A 47 5.72 -3.81 -8.70
C LYS A 47 4.25 -4.17 -8.69
N PHE A 48 3.36 -3.28 -8.27
CA PHE A 48 1.93 -3.48 -8.43
C PHE A 48 1.53 -3.47 -9.92
N GLY A 49 2.16 -2.65 -10.76
CA GLY A 49 1.89 -2.58 -12.19
C GLY A 49 2.54 -3.69 -13.01
N GLU A 50 3.35 -4.57 -12.41
CA GLU A 50 4.13 -5.59 -13.10
C GLU A 50 3.23 -6.57 -13.84
N ILE A 51 3.43 -6.66 -15.16
CA ILE A 51 2.69 -7.52 -16.07
C ILE A 51 3.32 -8.91 -16.07
N ARG A 52 2.50 -9.96 -16.08
CA ARG A 52 3.02 -11.34 -16.15
C ARG A 52 3.80 -11.54 -17.45
N ALA A 53 4.97 -12.18 -17.34
CA ALA A 53 5.77 -12.55 -18.50
C ALA A 53 4.99 -13.48 -19.43
N GLY A 54 5.15 -13.28 -20.74
CA GLY A 54 4.55 -14.13 -21.77
C GLY A 54 3.05 -13.93 -22.01
N LEU A 55 2.45 -12.88 -21.45
CA LEU A 55 1.05 -12.55 -21.75
C LEU A 55 0.85 -12.20 -23.22
N VAL A 56 -0.25 -12.70 -23.78
CA VAL A 56 -0.76 -12.33 -25.10
C VAL A 56 -2.07 -11.60 -24.89
N TRP A 57 -2.20 -10.43 -25.51
CA TRP A 57 -3.44 -9.65 -25.47
C TRP A 57 -4.35 -10.06 -26.63
N GLU A 58 -5.51 -10.62 -26.29
CA GLU A 58 -6.49 -11.12 -27.26
C GLU A 58 -7.69 -10.16 -27.44
N GLY A 59 -7.64 -8.97 -26.82
CA GLY A 59 -8.72 -7.98 -26.89
C GLY A 59 -9.69 -7.99 -25.70
N GLU A 60 -9.57 -8.98 -24.81
CA GLU A 60 -10.41 -9.08 -23.60
C GLU A 60 -9.62 -8.78 -22.31
N PRO A 61 -10.17 -7.97 -21.38
CA PRO A 61 -9.52 -7.68 -20.11
C PRO A 61 -9.30 -8.94 -19.27
N LEU A 62 -8.05 -9.11 -18.83
CA LEU A 62 -7.63 -10.22 -17.96
C LEU A 62 -7.81 -9.90 -16.46
N GLY A 63 -8.13 -8.65 -16.12
CA GLY A 63 -8.20 -8.17 -14.73
C GLY A 63 -6.90 -8.47 -13.97
N ASN A 64 -7.02 -8.96 -12.74
CA ASN A 64 -5.86 -9.31 -11.92
C ASN A 64 -4.92 -10.37 -12.53
N GLN A 65 -5.35 -11.17 -13.51
CA GLN A 65 -4.51 -12.16 -14.16
C GLN A 65 -3.51 -11.53 -15.15
N ALA A 66 -3.70 -10.26 -15.54
CA ALA A 66 -2.66 -9.53 -16.27
C ALA A 66 -1.41 -9.28 -15.41
N PHE A 67 -1.56 -9.23 -14.08
CA PHE A 67 -0.51 -8.76 -13.17
C PHE A 67 0.19 -9.91 -12.47
N ARG A 68 1.50 -9.78 -12.24
CA ARG A 68 2.30 -10.73 -11.46
C ARG A 68 1.76 -10.88 -10.04
N TYR A 69 1.34 -9.76 -9.45
CA TYR A 69 0.85 -9.72 -8.07
C TYR A 69 -0.60 -9.28 -8.03
N ARG A 70 -1.50 -10.13 -7.54
CA ARG A 70 -2.90 -9.71 -7.32
C ARG A 70 -3.05 -8.82 -6.08
N ARG A 71 -2.08 -8.89 -5.16
CA ARG A 71 -2.09 -8.14 -3.90
C ARG A 71 -0.71 -7.61 -3.57
N MET A 72 -0.68 -6.57 -2.76
CA MET A 72 0.55 -5.98 -2.23
C MET A 72 0.41 -5.71 -0.74
N GLN A 73 1.51 -5.83 0.00
CA GLN A 73 1.65 -5.36 1.37
C GLN A 73 2.86 -4.43 1.48
N VAL A 74 2.65 -3.25 2.07
CA VAL A 74 3.66 -2.24 2.34
C VAL A 74 3.80 -2.07 3.84
N VAL A 75 4.97 -2.42 4.38
CA VAL A 75 5.33 -2.38 5.79
C VAL A 75 6.47 -1.38 5.98
N LEU A 76 6.12 -0.21 6.52
CA LEU A 76 7.08 0.89 6.69
C LEU A 76 6.81 1.62 8.01
N PRO A 77 7.79 2.38 8.55
CA PRO A 77 7.57 3.25 9.70
C PRO A 77 6.42 4.25 9.52
N GLN A 78 6.01 4.85 10.64
CA GLN A 78 5.07 5.97 10.61
C GLN A 78 5.67 7.15 9.83
N LYS A 79 4.78 7.97 9.24
CA LYS A 79 5.13 9.20 8.48
C LYS A 79 5.93 8.99 7.18
N MET A 80 6.11 7.74 6.75
CA MET A 80 6.71 7.40 5.45
C MET A 80 5.87 7.81 4.24
N GLY A 81 4.65 8.33 4.41
CA GLY A 81 3.79 8.73 3.29
C GLY A 81 2.90 7.62 2.70
N LYS A 82 2.66 6.54 3.46
CA LYS A 82 1.79 5.41 3.06
C LYS A 82 0.36 5.84 2.71
N GLY A 83 -0.27 6.66 3.56
CA GLY A 83 -1.65 7.12 3.35
C GLY A 83 -1.83 7.95 2.07
N PRO A 84 -1.05 9.04 1.85
CA PRO A 84 -1.09 9.77 0.59
C PRO A 84 -0.76 8.90 -0.64
N TRP A 85 0.18 7.96 -0.54
CA TRP A 85 0.45 7.02 -1.63
C TRP A 85 -0.75 6.09 -1.91
N ALA A 86 -1.33 5.47 -0.89
CA ALA A 86 -2.52 4.63 -1.02
C ALA A 86 -3.72 5.40 -1.60
N ALA A 87 -3.85 6.69 -1.27
CA ALA A 87 -4.85 7.58 -1.86
C ALA A 87 -4.64 7.79 -3.37
N THR A 88 -3.37 7.96 -3.82
CA THR A 88 -3.07 8.03 -5.26
C THR A 88 -3.37 6.72 -5.97
N MET A 89 -3.04 5.57 -5.37
CA MET A 89 -3.39 4.25 -5.91
C MET A 89 -4.92 4.09 -6.00
N CYS A 90 -5.67 4.54 -4.99
CA CYS A 90 -7.13 4.50 -5.02
C CYS A 90 -7.71 5.37 -6.14
N ALA A 91 -7.22 6.61 -6.31
CA ALA A 91 -7.66 7.48 -7.41
C ALA A 91 -7.33 6.89 -8.79
N LEU A 92 -6.13 6.34 -8.94
CA LEU A 92 -5.67 5.68 -10.16
C LEU A 92 -6.54 4.46 -10.49
N GLN A 93 -6.85 3.60 -9.52
CA GLN A 93 -7.69 2.42 -9.71
C GLN A 93 -9.17 2.79 -9.95
N ALA A 94 -9.60 3.97 -9.53
CA ALA A 94 -10.95 4.47 -9.78
C ALA A 94 -11.11 5.04 -11.19
N VAL A 95 -10.19 5.87 -11.66
CA VAL A 95 -10.40 6.68 -12.89
C VAL A 95 -9.18 6.79 -13.80
N GLY A 96 -8.03 6.26 -13.39
CA GLY A 96 -6.82 6.26 -14.20
C GLY A 96 -6.63 4.95 -14.98
N PRO A 97 -5.51 4.81 -15.71
CA PRO A 97 -5.23 3.67 -16.59
C PRO A 97 -4.79 2.42 -15.83
N ALA A 98 -5.64 1.90 -14.95
CA ALA A 98 -5.33 0.82 -14.01
C ALA A 98 -5.36 -0.60 -14.58
N GLU A 99 -6.09 -0.83 -15.67
CA GLU A 99 -6.25 -2.15 -16.30
C GLU A 99 -5.30 -2.32 -17.47
N PHE A 100 -4.64 -3.47 -17.57
CA PHE A 100 -3.80 -3.79 -18.74
C PHE A 100 -4.65 -3.98 -19.99
N CYS A 101 -4.22 -3.41 -21.13
CA CYS A 101 -4.93 -3.51 -22.39
C CYS A 101 -4.04 -3.77 -23.61
N GLY A 102 -2.92 -4.47 -23.42
CA GLY A 102 -2.00 -4.85 -24.48
C GLY A 102 -0.66 -4.14 -24.42
N PHE A 103 0.16 -4.33 -25.45
CA PHE A 103 1.49 -3.76 -25.56
C PHE A 103 1.54 -2.74 -26.68
N ALA A 104 2.21 -1.62 -26.42
CA ALA A 104 2.29 -0.49 -27.33
C ALA A 104 3.07 -0.81 -28.60
N GLN A 105 2.60 -0.24 -29.70
CA GLN A 105 3.31 -0.10 -30.96
C GLN A 105 3.87 1.32 -31.10
N ALA A 106 4.71 1.54 -32.12
CA ALA A 106 5.27 2.86 -32.38
C ALA A 106 4.15 3.87 -32.68
N GLY A 107 4.12 4.97 -31.90
CA GLY A 107 3.13 6.04 -32.04
C GLY A 107 1.87 5.87 -31.19
N ASP A 108 1.76 4.80 -30.40
CA ASP A 108 0.69 4.67 -29.42
C ASP A 108 0.84 5.70 -28.30
N VAL A 109 -0.29 6.28 -27.91
CA VAL A 109 -0.37 7.35 -26.90
C VAL A 109 -1.61 7.11 -26.05
N TYR A 110 -1.47 7.17 -24.73
CA TYR A 110 -2.62 7.26 -23.83
C TYR A 110 -3.12 8.70 -23.80
N ARG A 111 -4.41 8.92 -24.06
CA ARG A 111 -5.04 10.25 -23.96
C ARG A 111 -6.17 10.21 -22.96
N CYS A 112 -6.13 11.12 -22.00
CA CYS A 112 -7.23 11.27 -21.04
C CYS A 112 -8.57 11.63 -21.72
N ALA A 113 -8.52 12.33 -22.86
CA ALA A 113 -9.71 12.71 -23.63
C ALA A 113 -10.50 11.49 -24.16
N ASP A 114 -9.81 10.39 -24.49
CA ASP A 114 -10.45 9.15 -24.96
C ASP A 114 -11.32 8.48 -23.88
N TRP A 115 -11.11 8.89 -22.62
CA TRP A 115 -11.79 8.37 -21.44
C TRP A 115 -12.61 9.44 -20.70
N GLY A 116 -12.99 10.52 -21.41
CA GLY A 116 -13.88 11.55 -20.87
C GLY A 116 -13.23 12.52 -19.88
N CYS A 117 -11.91 12.49 -19.71
CA CYS A 117 -11.21 13.44 -18.86
C CYS A 117 -10.70 14.66 -19.66
N PRO A 118 -11.14 15.90 -19.32
CA PRO A 118 -10.77 17.10 -20.07
C PRO A 118 -9.42 17.70 -19.65
N CYS A 119 -8.57 16.95 -18.93
CA CYS A 119 -7.34 17.49 -18.35
C CYS A 119 -6.22 17.74 -19.37
N GLY A 120 -6.34 17.19 -20.59
CA GLY A 120 -5.33 17.29 -21.65
C GLY A 120 -4.08 16.44 -21.41
N PHE A 121 -4.09 15.51 -20.46
CA PHE A 121 -2.97 14.60 -20.23
C PHE A 121 -2.83 13.60 -21.39
N GLU A 122 -1.59 13.50 -21.88
CA GLU A 122 -1.15 12.50 -22.84
C GLU A 122 0.12 11.82 -22.34
N PHE A 123 0.30 10.54 -22.65
CA PHE A 123 1.50 9.77 -22.36
C PHE A 123 1.90 9.00 -23.61
N GLU A 124 3.07 9.30 -24.16
CA GLU A 124 3.65 8.57 -25.29
C GLU A 124 4.29 7.28 -24.80
N TYR A 125 3.92 6.15 -25.39
CA TYR A 125 4.51 4.87 -25.06
C TYR A 125 5.77 4.60 -25.89
N MET A 126 6.73 3.90 -25.29
CA MET A 126 7.75 3.19 -26.06
C MET A 126 7.19 1.87 -26.62
N PRO A 127 7.61 1.45 -27.83
CA PRO A 127 7.18 0.17 -28.38
C PRO A 127 7.49 -0.99 -27.42
N GLY A 128 6.49 -1.84 -27.16
CA GLY A 128 6.58 -2.96 -26.24
C GLY A 128 6.21 -2.63 -24.78
N GLU A 129 5.96 -1.37 -24.43
CA GLU A 129 5.47 -1.02 -23.10
C GLU A 129 4.04 -1.51 -22.88
N PRO A 130 3.70 -1.94 -21.65
CA PRO A 130 2.32 -2.19 -21.29
C PRO A 130 1.45 -0.93 -21.41
N MET A 131 0.31 -1.06 -22.08
CA MET A 131 -0.71 -0.02 -22.14
C MET A 131 -1.76 -0.22 -21.05
N GLY A 132 -2.22 0.89 -20.50
CA GLY A 132 -3.25 0.92 -19.47
C GLY A 132 -4.55 1.56 -19.96
N ARG A 133 -5.68 1.12 -19.39
CA ARG A 133 -7.01 1.72 -19.58
C ARG A 133 -7.79 1.82 -18.26
N PRO A 134 -8.80 2.69 -18.16
CA PRO A 134 -9.67 2.72 -16.99
C PRO A 134 -10.49 1.45 -16.81
N HIS A 135 -10.82 1.16 -15.56
CA HIS A 135 -11.81 0.14 -15.24
C HIS A 135 -13.22 0.64 -15.64
N PRO A 136 -14.05 -0.16 -16.34
CA PRO A 136 -15.32 0.32 -16.89
C PRO A 136 -16.43 0.54 -15.85
N SER A 137 -16.36 -0.16 -14.71
CA SER A 137 -17.34 -0.09 -13.62
C SER A 137 -16.71 -0.12 -12.22
N PRO A 138 -15.89 0.88 -11.84
CA PRO A 138 -15.02 0.82 -10.67
C PRO A 138 -15.79 0.89 -9.34
N LEU A 139 -15.72 -0.17 -8.52
CA LEU A 139 -16.22 -0.15 -7.14
C LEU A 139 -15.08 -0.40 -6.15
N LEU A 140 -14.71 0.63 -5.41
CA LEU A 140 -13.53 0.63 -4.56
C LEU A 140 -13.88 0.76 -3.08
N GLN A 141 -13.01 0.24 -2.22
CA GLN A 141 -13.14 0.41 -0.78
C GLN A 141 -11.82 0.87 -0.14
N ILE A 142 -11.91 1.87 0.73
CA ILE A 142 -10.86 2.24 1.68
C ILE A 142 -11.29 1.71 3.04
N THR A 143 -10.51 0.80 3.60
CA THR A 143 -10.89 0.04 4.81
C THR A 143 -9.86 0.22 5.91
N ALA A 144 -10.33 0.46 7.13
CA ALA A 144 -9.51 0.47 8.34
C ALA A 144 -10.35 0.03 9.56
N THR A 145 -9.74 -0.03 10.76
CA THR A 145 -10.47 -0.52 11.94
C THR A 145 -11.49 0.50 12.49
N SER A 146 -11.25 1.79 12.26
CA SER A 146 -12.13 2.91 12.66
C SER A 146 -12.23 3.97 11.57
N GLU A 147 -13.22 4.86 11.68
CA GLU A 147 -13.37 6.02 10.77
C GLU A 147 -12.14 6.94 10.81
N ASP A 148 -11.62 7.24 12.02
CA ASP A 148 -10.40 8.05 12.19
C ASP A 148 -9.19 7.47 11.45
N GLN A 149 -9.06 6.14 11.42
CA GLN A 149 -7.98 5.50 10.67
C GLN A 149 -8.23 5.54 9.16
N THR A 150 -9.49 5.39 8.71
CA THR A 150 -9.79 5.52 7.27
C THR A 150 -9.41 6.91 6.73
N ASP A 151 -9.44 7.94 7.58
CA ASP A 151 -9.04 9.30 7.23
C ASP A 151 -7.54 9.44 6.91
N ASN A 152 -6.68 8.52 7.34
CA ASN A 152 -5.26 8.52 6.94
C ASN A 152 -5.09 8.40 5.41
N THR A 153 -6.03 7.74 4.74
CA THR A 153 -6.05 7.59 3.27
C THR A 153 -7.16 8.45 2.63
N TYR A 154 -8.34 8.49 3.24
CA TYR A 154 -9.49 9.17 2.67
C TYR A 154 -9.36 10.69 2.66
N ARG A 155 -8.78 11.30 3.71
CA ARG A 155 -8.54 12.75 3.76
C ARG A 155 -7.58 13.20 2.64
N PRO A 156 -6.41 12.55 2.42
CA PRO A 156 -5.58 12.83 1.24
C PRO A 156 -6.33 12.72 -0.09
N LEU A 157 -7.12 11.66 -0.29
CA LEU A 157 -7.91 11.46 -1.52
C LEU A 157 -8.86 12.65 -1.77
N ARG A 158 -9.61 13.07 -0.75
CA ARG A 158 -10.52 14.23 -0.85
C ARG A 158 -9.78 15.51 -1.20
N SER A 159 -8.61 15.74 -0.59
CA SER A 159 -7.76 16.88 -0.93
C SER A 159 -7.28 16.83 -2.38
N MET A 160 -6.84 15.67 -2.86
CA MET A 160 -6.42 15.46 -4.26
C MET A 160 -7.56 15.75 -5.24
N ILE A 161 -8.78 15.29 -4.93
CA ILE A 161 -9.99 15.59 -5.70
C ILE A 161 -10.20 17.10 -5.82
N ARG A 162 -10.18 17.81 -4.70
CA ARG A 162 -10.49 19.25 -4.66
C ARG A 162 -9.42 20.11 -5.33
N LEU A 163 -8.15 19.75 -5.16
CA LEU A 163 -7.00 20.56 -5.60
C LEU A 163 -6.57 20.23 -7.03
N GLY A 164 -6.84 19.03 -7.52
CA GLY A 164 -6.35 18.52 -8.81
C GLY A 164 -7.42 18.41 -9.89
N PRO A 165 -7.01 17.97 -11.10
CA PRO A 165 -7.93 17.61 -12.18
C PRO A 165 -8.94 16.51 -11.83
N LEU A 166 -8.70 15.74 -10.76
CA LEU A 166 -9.61 14.68 -10.31
C LEU A 166 -11.04 15.17 -10.04
N LYS A 167 -11.28 16.44 -9.70
CA LYS A 167 -12.65 17.00 -9.54
C LYS A 167 -13.55 16.85 -10.77
N TRP A 168 -12.98 16.67 -11.96
CA TRP A 168 -13.74 16.46 -13.20
C TRP A 168 -14.28 15.03 -13.31
N LEU A 169 -13.65 14.08 -12.63
CA LEU A 169 -13.96 12.65 -12.69
C LEU A 169 -14.53 12.11 -11.38
N LEU A 170 -14.23 12.76 -10.26
CA LEU A 170 -14.56 12.31 -8.91
C LEU A 170 -15.32 13.41 -8.16
N LYS A 171 -16.46 13.04 -7.58
CA LYS A 171 -17.27 13.90 -6.73
C LYS A 171 -17.28 13.40 -5.30
N ASP A 172 -16.62 14.15 -4.42
CA ASP A 172 -16.65 13.93 -2.97
C ASP A 172 -18.03 14.27 -2.40
N LEU A 173 -18.70 13.25 -1.83
CA LEU A 173 -20.02 13.35 -1.21
C LEU A 173 -19.95 13.17 0.32
N GLY A 174 -18.77 13.31 0.91
CA GLY A 174 -18.56 13.14 2.35
C GLY A 174 -18.34 11.68 2.71
N THR A 175 -19.38 10.85 2.69
CA THR A 175 -19.32 9.44 3.13
C THR A 175 -18.80 8.47 2.07
N PHE A 176 -18.81 8.89 0.81
CA PHE A 176 -18.23 8.19 -0.33
C PHE A 176 -17.83 9.18 -1.42
N VAL A 177 -17.08 8.71 -2.41
CA VAL A 177 -16.75 9.48 -3.63
C VAL A 177 -17.42 8.81 -4.82
N ARG A 178 -18.22 9.56 -5.58
CA ARG A 178 -18.81 9.11 -6.84
C ARG A 178 -17.80 9.26 -7.98
N VAL A 179 -17.67 8.25 -8.83
CA VAL A 179 -17.03 8.35 -10.14
C VAL A 179 -18.05 8.87 -11.16
N LEU A 180 -17.69 9.91 -11.90
CA LEU A 180 -18.55 10.60 -12.86
C LEU A 180 -18.37 10.02 -14.27
N GLY A 181 -19.39 10.17 -15.12
CA GLY A 181 -19.30 9.84 -16.55
C GLY A 181 -19.67 8.40 -16.92
N HIS A 182 -20.08 7.58 -15.96
CA HIS A 182 -20.52 6.18 -16.19
C HIS A 182 -22.05 6.03 -16.02
N GLU A 183 -22.62 5.01 -16.68
CA GLU A 183 -24.07 4.77 -16.73
C GLU A 183 -24.63 3.94 -15.55
N GLY A 184 -23.79 3.55 -14.57
CA GLY A 184 -24.12 2.50 -13.59
C GLY A 184 -25.14 2.84 -12.49
N GLY A 185 -25.69 4.05 -12.47
CA GLY A 185 -26.71 4.45 -11.48
C GLY A 185 -26.17 4.75 -10.08
N GLU A 186 -27.04 4.74 -9.06
CA GLU A 186 -26.68 5.29 -7.74
C GLU A 186 -25.70 4.45 -6.91
N ASP A 187 -25.64 3.14 -7.14
CA ASP A 187 -24.82 2.20 -6.36
C ASP A 187 -23.56 1.69 -7.09
N ALA A 188 -23.37 2.08 -8.35
CA ALA A 188 -22.17 1.76 -9.11
C ALA A 188 -21.12 2.88 -9.01
N ASP A 189 -19.92 2.58 -9.49
CA ASP A 189 -18.90 3.58 -9.87
C ASP A 189 -18.57 4.54 -8.71
N ARG A 190 -18.00 4.00 -7.63
CA ARG A 190 -17.72 4.78 -6.42
C ARG A 190 -16.59 4.22 -5.55
N ILE A 191 -16.09 5.07 -4.67
CA ILE A 191 -15.12 4.74 -3.62
C ILE A 191 -15.82 4.86 -2.28
N ASP A 192 -15.95 3.73 -1.58
CA ASP A 192 -16.59 3.61 -0.27
C ASP A 192 -15.57 3.63 0.87
N VAL A 193 -15.90 4.32 1.96
CA VAL A 193 -15.22 4.11 3.26
C VAL A 193 -15.90 2.95 4.00
N VAL A 194 -15.09 2.04 4.55
CA VAL A 194 -15.54 0.81 5.21
C VAL A 194 -14.78 0.60 6.52
N THR A 195 -15.49 0.23 7.57
CA THR A 195 -14.92 -0.09 8.89
C THR A 195 -15.43 -1.45 9.38
N ALA A 196 -14.94 -1.92 10.53
CA ALA A 196 -15.32 -3.19 11.15
C ALA A 196 -16.84 -3.35 11.41
N SER A 197 -17.59 -2.25 11.45
CA SER A 197 -19.04 -2.23 11.70
C SER A 197 -19.89 -2.20 10.43
N ALA A 198 -19.28 -2.09 9.24
CA ALA A 198 -19.98 -1.93 7.98
C ALA A 198 -20.38 -3.27 7.33
N ASP A 199 -21.21 -4.06 8.02
CA ASP A 199 -21.61 -5.42 7.61
C ASP A 199 -22.28 -5.47 6.21
N SER A 200 -22.95 -4.39 5.78
CA SER A 200 -23.67 -4.34 4.50
C SER A 200 -22.77 -4.18 3.28
N LYS A 201 -21.52 -3.71 3.43
CA LYS A 201 -20.61 -3.41 2.30
C LYS A 201 -19.69 -4.59 1.92
N VAL A 202 -19.85 -5.71 2.60
CA VAL A 202 -18.95 -6.86 2.59
C VAL A 202 -19.14 -7.76 1.35
N GLY A 203 -20.34 -7.74 0.75
CA GLY A 203 -20.69 -8.52 -0.44
C GLY A 203 -20.58 -7.77 -1.76
N ASN A 204 -20.08 -6.53 -1.73
CA ASN A 204 -20.02 -5.68 -2.91
C ASN A 204 -19.03 -6.24 -3.96
N PRO A 205 -19.34 -6.14 -5.26
CA PRO A 205 -18.47 -6.57 -6.34
C PRO A 205 -17.30 -5.58 -6.54
N VAL A 206 -16.42 -5.51 -5.56
CA VAL A 206 -15.30 -4.57 -5.55
C VAL A 206 -14.23 -4.94 -6.58
N SER A 207 -13.71 -3.95 -7.29
CA SER A 207 -12.57 -4.11 -8.22
C SER A 207 -11.23 -3.82 -7.52
N PHE A 208 -11.21 -2.95 -6.51
CA PHE A 208 -10.00 -2.65 -5.75
C PHE A 208 -10.26 -2.29 -4.28
N VAL A 209 -9.38 -2.73 -3.38
CA VAL A 209 -9.47 -2.44 -1.94
C VAL A 209 -8.14 -1.94 -1.39
N VAL A 210 -8.18 -0.84 -0.64
CA VAL A 210 -7.11 -0.39 0.24
C VAL A 210 -7.41 -0.86 1.67
N GLN A 211 -6.51 -1.63 2.26
CA GLN A 211 -6.59 -2.12 3.64
C GLN A 211 -5.52 -1.41 4.47
N ASP A 212 -5.92 -0.40 5.25
CA ASP A 212 -5.00 0.40 6.05
C ASP A 212 -4.86 -0.12 7.49
N GLU A 213 -3.63 -0.01 8.00
CA GLU A 213 -3.18 -0.49 9.31
C GLU A 213 -3.49 -1.98 9.58
N THR A 214 -3.23 -2.86 8.60
CA THR A 214 -3.53 -4.30 8.72
C THR A 214 -2.80 -5.01 9.88
N GLY A 215 -1.76 -4.40 10.45
CA GLY A 215 -1.11 -4.85 11.67
C GLY A 215 -2.00 -4.78 12.93
N LEU A 216 -3.09 -4.02 12.87
CA LEU A 216 -4.10 -3.92 13.93
C LEU A 216 -5.35 -4.78 13.66
N TRP A 217 -5.43 -5.43 12.50
CA TRP A 217 -6.60 -6.20 12.12
C TRP A 217 -6.50 -7.60 12.72
N THR A 218 -7.40 -7.94 13.63
CA THR A 218 -7.37 -9.21 14.37
C THR A 218 -8.73 -9.88 14.33
N ALA A 219 -8.79 -11.12 14.83
CA ALA A 219 -10.06 -11.80 15.04
C ALA A 219 -10.93 -11.06 16.08
N SER A 220 -10.31 -10.50 17.12
CA SER A 220 -11.02 -9.84 18.23
C SER A 220 -11.76 -8.57 17.81
N ASN A 221 -11.26 -7.83 16.82
CA ASN A 221 -11.95 -6.67 16.26
C ASN A 221 -12.71 -6.97 14.95
N ARG A 222 -12.92 -8.26 14.62
CA ARG A 222 -13.63 -8.76 13.43
C ARG A 222 -13.00 -8.41 12.08
N MET A 223 -11.82 -7.78 12.05
CA MET A 223 -11.20 -7.31 10.81
C MET A 223 -10.61 -8.44 9.97
N THR A 224 -10.21 -9.57 10.57
CA THR A 224 -9.82 -10.76 9.80
C THR A 224 -10.97 -11.27 8.93
N LYS A 225 -12.19 -11.35 9.49
CA LYS A 225 -13.39 -11.75 8.75
C LYS A 225 -13.68 -10.77 7.61
N LEU A 226 -13.57 -9.47 7.86
CA LEU A 226 -13.76 -8.45 6.83
C LEU A 226 -12.75 -8.60 5.68
N ALA A 227 -11.46 -8.79 6.01
CA ALA A 227 -10.40 -9.00 5.03
C ALA A 227 -10.68 -10.23 4.15
N ASP A 228 -11.09 -11.35 4.74
CA ASP A 228 -11.40 -12.57 3.99
C ASP A 228 -12.59 -12.37 3.04
N ASN A 229 -13.62 -11.66 3.49
CA ASN A 229 -14.78 -11.39 2.66
C ASN A 229 -14.40 -10.50 1.47
N GLN A 230 -13.65 -9.42 1.69
CA GLN A 230 -13.16 -8.53 0.62
C GLN A 230 -12.30 -9.30 -0.38
N ARG A 231 -11.38 -10.15 0.10
CA ARG A 231 -10.51 -10.97 -0.76
C ARG A 231 -11.31 -11.98 -1.60
N ARG A 232 -12.38 -12.57 -1.05
CA ARG A 232 -13.29 -13.43 -1.83
C ARG A 232 -14.07 -12.64 -2.90
N GLY A 233 -14.55 -11.44 -2.58
CA GLY A 233 -15.19 -10.55 -3.54
C GLY A 233 -14.24 -10.19 -4.68
N LEU A 234 -13.02 -9.75 -4.36
CA LEU A 234 -11.98 -9.45 -5.34
C LEU A 234 -11.64 -10.64 -6.23
N ALA A 235 -11.56 -11.86 -5.67
CA ALA A 235 -11.31 -13.06 -6.45
C ALA A 235 -12.41 -13.32 -7.50
N GLY A 236 -13.68 -13.09 -7.15
CA GLY A 236 -14.81 -13.24 -8.10
C GLY A 236 -14.88 -12.14 -9.16
N MET A 237 -14.35 -10.94 -8.86
CA MET A 237 -14.38 -9.78 -9.76
C MET A 237 -13.08 -9.57 -10.55
N SER A 238 -12.12 -10.49 -10.43
CA SER A 238 -10.76 -10.29 -10.94
C SER A 238 -10.09 -9.00 -10.43
N GLY A 239 -10.46 -8.57 -9.23
CA GLY A 239 -9.97 -7.37 -8.57
C GLY A 239 -8.66 -7.58 -7.80
N ARG A 240 -8.13 -6.49 -7.24
CA ARG A 240 -6.82 -6.44 -6.56
C ARG A 240 -6.87 -5.68 -5.24
N SER A 241 -5.88 -5.86 -4.36
CA SER A 241 -5.82 -5.05 -3.13
C SER A 241 -4.41 -4.68 -2.69
N ILE A 242 -4.32 -3.60 -1.92
CA ILE A 242 -3.10 -3.19 -1.23
C ILE A 242 -3.33 -3.18 0.28
N GLU A 243 -2.31 -3.56 1.03
CA GLU A 243 -2.24 -3.42 2.48
C GLU A 243 -1.16 -2.41 2.84
N THR A 244 -1.47 -1.49 3.75
CA THR A 244 -0.50 -0.61 4.38
C THR A 244 -0.45 -0.87 5.87
N THR A 245 0.74 -0.96 6.43
CA THR A 245 0.91 -1.17 7.88
C THR A 245 2.26 -0.66 8.37
N ASN A 246 2.37 -0.47 9.68
CA ASN A 246 3.66 -0.47 10.36
C ASN A 246 4.02 -1.92 10.74
N ALA A 247 5.23 -2.15 11.25
CA ALA A 247 5.59 -3.44 11.82
C ALA A 247 4.58 -3.84 12.92
N TRP A 248 4.03 -5.05 12.83
CA TRP A 248 3.00 -5.56 13.75
C TRP A 248 3.62 -6.20 14.99
N ASN A 249 2.79 -6.36 16.04
CA ASN A 249 3.14 -7.21 17.18
C ASN A 249 2.90 -8.68 16.78
N THR A 250 3.92 -9.53 16.85
CA THR A 250 3.85 -10.94 16.43
C THR A 250 2.97 -11.81 17.34
N ALA A 251 2.65 -11.33 18.54
CA ALA A 251 1.80 -12.06 19.50
C ALA A 251 0.30 -12.00 19.17
N VAL A 252 -0.14 -11.11 18.26
CA VAL A 252 -1.57 -10.86 18.02
C VAL A 252 -2.12 -11.54 16.77
N ASN A 253 -1.27 -12.18 15.95
CA ASN A 253 -1.64 -12.86 14.71
C ASN A 253 -2.52 -11.99 13.79
N SER A 254 -2.06 -10.78 13.52
CA SER A 254 -2.81 -9.80 12.72
C SER A 254 -2.91 -10.21 11.24
N VAL A 255 -3.81 -9.58 10.49
CA VAL A 255 -3.91 -9.78 9.03
C VAL A 255 -2.59 -9.45 8.34
N ALA A 256 -1.86 -8.44 8.80
CA ALA A 256 -0.54 -8.13 8.26
C ALA A 256 0.43 -9.32 8.42
N GLN A 257 0.47 -9.91 9.62
CA GLN A 257 1.30 -11.07 9.92
C GLN A 257 0.96 -12.25 9.02
N GLN A 258 -0.34 -12.59 8.93
CA GLN A 258 -0.82 -13.69 8.09
C GLN A 258 -0.47 -13.48 6.61
N THR A 259 -0.59 -12.25 6.10
CA THR A 259 -0.20 -11.92 4.74
C THR A 259 1.31 -12.07 4.56
N PHE A 260 2.13 -11.58 5.50
CA PHE A 260 3.58 -11.67 5.42
C PHE A 260 4.09 -13.11 5.46
N GLU A 261 3.57 -13.92 6.38
CA GLU A 261 3.98 -15.33 6.59
C GLU A 261 3.38 -16.30 5.55
N SER A 262 2.43 -15.85 4.73
CA SER A 262 1.81 -16.71 3.71
C SER A 262 2.84 -17.16 2.65
N PRO A 263 2.86 -18.45 2.28
CA PRO A 263 3.85 -18.99 1.34
C PRO A 263 3.58 -18.66 -0.13
N VAL A 264 2.48 -17.96 -0.44
CA VAL A 264 2.10 -17.65 -1.84
C VAL A 264 3.00 -16.57 -2.43
N ASP A 265 3.33 -16.72 -3.71
CA ASP A 265 4.28 -15.88 -4.46
C ASP A 265 3.59 -14.76 -5.25
N ASP A 266 2.26 -14.78 -5.34
CA ASP A 266 1.43 -13.80 -6.05
C ASP A 266 0.99 -12.59 -5.20
N VAL A 267 1.67 -12.39 -4.07
CA VAL A 267 1.54 -11.24 -3.16
C VAL A 267 2.89 -10.55 -3.01
N PHE A 268 3.00 -9.32 -3.51
CA PHE A 268 4.21 -8.53 -3.31
C PHE A 268 4.29 -8.02 -1.88
N ARG A 269 5.47 -8.13 -1.24
CA ARG A 269 5.69 -7.70 0.14
C ARG A 269 6.87 -6.75 0.16
N PHE A 270 6.58 -5.48 0.42
CA PHE A 270 7.60 -4.47 0.65
C PHE A 270 7.78 -4.26 2.14
N TYR A 271 8.80 -4.90 2.70
CA TYR A 271 9.16 -4.77 4.11
C TYR A 271 10.69 -4.64 4.23
N PRO A 272 11.25 -3.47 3.91
CA PRO A 272 12.70 -3.27 4.00
C PRO A 272 13.15 -3.44 5.45
N GLN A 273 13.98 -4.46 5.67
CA GLN A 273 14.59 -4.79 6.96
C GLN A 273 16.01 -4.21 7.02
N PRO A 274 16.35 -3.40 8.02
CA PRO A 274 17.71 -2.93 8.20
C PRO A 274 18.65 -4.08 8.61
N PRO A 275 19.97 -4.00 8.31
CA PRO A 275 20.93 -5.09 8.56
C PRO A 275 20.82 -5.68 9.98
N ALA A 276 20.68 -7.00 10.06
CA ALA A 276 20.34 -7.71 11.31
C ALA A 276 21.42 -7.63 12.40
N ASP A 277 22.64 -7.27 12.04
CA ASP A 277 23.76 -7.02 12.94
C ASP A 277 23.63 -5.68 13.68
N LEU A 278 22.93 -4.69 13.12
CA LEU A 278 22.67 -3.40 13.79
C LEU A 278 21.73 -3.56 14.99
N ARG A 279 22.14 -3.02 16.14
CA ARG A 279 21.45 -3.05 17.43
C ARG A 279 20.74 -1.72 17.68
N TRP A 280 19.42 -1.79 17.86
CA TRP A 280 18.59 -0.62 18.18
C TRP A 280 19.00 0.10 19.48
N SER A 281 19.52 -0.66 20.45
CA SER A 281 19.99 -0.13 21.73
C SER A 281 21.25 0.74 21.62
N ASN A 282 22.06 0.57 20.57
CA ASN A 282 23.24 1.39 20.30
C ASN A 282 22.82 2.63 19.49
N ALA A 283 23.14 3.83 19.98
CA ALA A 283 22.73 5.09 19.34
C ALA A 283 23.28 5.27 17.91
N ALA A 284 24.54 4.90 17.65
CA ALA A 284 25.13 5.04 16.32
C ALA A 284 24.51 4.03 15.33
N GLU A 285 24.29 2.80 15.79
CA GLU A 285 23.66 1.75 14.97
C GLU A 285 22.17 2.01 14.75
N ARG A 286 21.47 2.57 15.74
CA ARG A 286 20.09 3.04 15.62
C ARG A 286 19.98 4.14 14.56
N ARG A 287 20.90 5.09 14.52
CA ARG A 287 20.92 6.10 13.45
C ARG A 287 21.04 5.46 12.06
N ALA A 288 21.92 4.47 11.90
CA ALA A 288 22.05 3.72 10.65
C ALA A 288 20.77 2.93 10.30
N ILE A 289 20.08 2.36 11.30
CA ILE A 289 18.76 1.75 11.12
C ILE A 289 17.75 2.78 10.59
N LEU A 290 17.67 3.97 11.22
CA LEU A 290 16.75 5.02 10.80
C LEU A 290 17.03 5.50 9.38
N GLU A 291 18.30 5.75 9.03
CA GLU A 291 18.69 6.14 7.68
C GLU A 291 18.29 5.10 6.62
N TYR A 292 18.38 3.81 6.98
CA TYR A 292 17.95 2.72 6.11
C TYR A 292 16.43 2.69 5.90
N VAL A 293 15.64 2.69 6.98
CA VAL A 293 14.18 2.49 6.89
C VAL A 293 13.42 3.72 6.44
N TYR A 294 14.01 4.92 6.57
CA TYR A 294 13.47 6.19 6.07
C TYR A 294 14.04 6.60 4.70
N MET A 295 14.81 5.74 4.04
CA MET A 295 15.34 5.98 2.70
C MET A 295 14.21 6.34 1.72
N GLY A 296 14.43 7.37 0.90
CA GLY A 296 13.45 7.87 -0.06
C GLY A 296 12.37 8.78 0.57
N THR A 297 12.50 9.23 1.82
CA THR A 297 11.50 10.14 2.44
C THR A 297 12.08 11.51 2.80
N PRO A 298 12.28 12.41 1.80
CA PRO A 298 12.94 13.70 2.03
C PRO A 298 12.15 14.68 2.92
N TRP A 299 10.88 14.38 3.22
CA TRP A 299 10.04 15.19 4.11
C TRP A 299 10.15 14.79 5.59
N VAL A 300 10.86 13.71 5.93
CA VAL A 300 11.06 13.29 7.32
C VAL A 300 12.38 13.85 7.85
N ASN A 301 12.33 14.53 8.98
CA ASN A 301 13.52 14.94 9.72
C ASN A 301 13.96 13.80 10.65
N LEU A 302 15.07 13.13 10.32
CA LEU A 302 15.56 12.00 11.11
C LEU A 302 16.02 12.37 12.52
N ASP A 303 16.43 13.62 12.76
CA ASP A 303 16.83 14.06 14.10
C ASP A 303 15.60 14.18 15.02
N SER A 304 14.47 14.60 14.47
CA SER A 304 13.18 14.57 15.19
C SER A 304 12.72 13.13 15.46
N ILE A 305 12.90 12.22 14.50
CA ILE A 305 12.58 10.80 14.68
C ILE A 305 13.45 10.18 15.79
N GLU A 306 14.76 10.42 15.75
CA GLU A 306 15.70 9.91 16.75
C GLU A 306 15.36 10.42 18.17
N ALA A 307 15.01 11.70 18.31
CA ALA A 307 14.64 12.27 19.60
C ALA A 307 13.41 11.59 20.23
N GLU A 308 12.33 11.42 19.45
CA GLU A 308 11.11 10.73 19.90
C GLU A 308 11.35 9.24 20.16
N ALA A 309 12.12 8.59 19.29
CA ALA A 309 12.51 7.19 19.47
C ALA A 309 13.31 7.00 20.76
N GLN A 310 14.19 7.94 21.09
CA GLN A 310 14.99 7.90 22.32
C GLN A 310 14.13 8.09 23.57
N GLU A 311 13.17 9.01 23.56
CA GLU A 311 12.23 9.15 24.69
C GLU A 311 11.40 7.87 24.88
N LEU A 312 10.83 7.33 23.80
CA LEU A 312 10.04 6.11 23.87
C LEU A 312 10.88 4.90 24.32
N ASN A 313 12.15 4.84 23.90
CA ASN A 313 13.09 3.80 24.30
C ASN A 313 13.25 3.67 25.82
N HIS A 314 13.13 4.76 26.57
CA HIS A 314 13.23 4.70 28.04
C HIS A 314 12.05 3.98 28.69
N ARG A 315 10.87 3.99 28.05
CA ARG A 315 9.64 3.39 28.58
C ARG A 315 9.33 2.04 27.94
N ASP A 316 9.49 1.95 26.63
CA ASP A 316 9.07 0.81 25.82
C ASP A 316 10.01 0.65 24.59
N PRO A 317 11.21 0.08 24.77
CA PRO A 317 12.19 -0.07 23.70
C PRO A 317 11.70 -0.98 22.57
N GLU A 318 10.85 -1.96 22.90
CA GLU A 318 10.24 -2.85 21.92
C GLU A 318 9.31 -2.06 20.97
N GLN A 319 8.46 -1.21 21.53
CA GLN A 319 7.59 -0.35 20.76
C GLN A 319 8.37 0.65 19.91
N ALA A 320 9.45 1.22 20.44
CA ALA A 320 10.30 2.13 19.70
C ALA A 320 10.96 1.45 18.49
N GLU A 321 11.60 0.29 18.69
CA GLU A 321 12.23 -0.47 17.59
C GLU A 321 11.19 -0.87 16.53
N ARG A 322 9.98 -1.25 16.96
CA ARG A 322 8.91 -1.63 16.05
C ARG A 322 8.41 -0.46 15.19
N PHE A 323 8.06 0.66 15.81
CA PHE A 323 7.43 1.77 15.08
C PHE A 323 8.42 2.63 14.30
N PHE A 324 9.64 2.82 14.81
CA PHE A 324 10.66 3.65 14.18
C PHE A 324 11.71 2.83 13.42
N GLY A 325 12.14 1.69 13.97
CA GLY A 325 13.13 0.80 13.36
C GLY A 325 12.59 -0.19 12.33
N ASN A 326 11.27 -0.19 12.09
CA ASN A 326 10.58 -1.09 11.15
C ASN A 326 10.90 -2.58 11.38
N ARG A 327 11.02 -3.02 12.63
CA ARG A 327 11.30 -4.42 12.97
C ARG A 327 10.17 -5.03 13.79
N SER A 328 9.70 -6.18 13.37
CA SER A 328 8.83 -7.00 14.22
C SER A 328 9.69 -7.68 15.26
N THR A 329 9.69 -7.14 16.47
CA THR A 329 10.26 -7.81 17.64
C THR A 329 9.34 -8.98 18.01
N TYR A 330 9.93 -10.15 18.25
CA TYR A 330 9.21 -11.19 18.98
C TYR A 330 9.06 -10.66 20.40
N ALA A 331 7.81 -10.53 20.86
CA ALA A 331 7.52 -10.07 22.21
C ALA A 331 8.48 -10.76 23.18
N SER A 332 9.30 -9.97 23.88
CA SER A 332 10.18 -10.46 24.95
C SER A 332 9.37 -10.93 26.18
N GLY A 333 8.08 -11.21 26.01
CA GLY A 333 7.19 -11.88 26.94
C GLY A 333 7.39 -13.39 26.98
N THR A 334 8.61 -13.87 26.73
CA THR A 334 8.99 -15.18 27.25
C THR A 334 9.09 -15.03 28.77
N TRP A 335 8.25 -15.76 29.50
CA TRP A 335 8.29 -15.82 30.98
C TRP A 335 9.66 -16.29 31.51
N LEU A 336 10.55 -16.78 30.63
CA LEU A 336 11.94 -17.07 30.91
C LEU A 336 12.86 -15.96 30.38
N PRO A 337 13.72 -15.37 31.22
CA PRO A 337 14.87 -14.59 30.78
C PRO A 337 15.72 -15.39 29.79
N ALA A 338 16.34 -14.69 28.83
CA ALA A 338 17.32 -15.29 27.93
C ALA A 338 18.42 -16.00 28.74
N GLY A 339 18.69 -17.28 28.44
CA GLY A 339 19.68 -18.11 29.14
C GLY A 339 19.14 -18.89 30.34
N LEU A 340 17.90 -18.69 30.78
CA LEU A 340 17.35 -19.39 31.96
C LEU A 340 16.97 -20.85 31.67
N TRP A 341 16.55 -21.15 30.43
CA TRP A 341 16.27 -22.52 30.00
C TRP A 341 17.57 -23.33 29.86
N GLU A 342 18.58 -22.72 29.23
CA GLU A 342 19.91 -23.31 29.05
C GLU A 342 20.65 -23.49 30.37
N GLY A 343 20.44 -22.62 31.36
CA GLY A 343 21.00 -22.75 32.71
C GLY A 343 20.34 -23.83 33.59
N ALA A 344 19.16 -24.30 33.22
CA ALA A 344 18.40 -25.32 33.96
C ALA A 344 18.49 -26.73 33.32
N TYR A 345 18.91 -26.84 32.06
CA TYR A 345 19.04 -28.10 31.34
C TYR A 345 20.50 -28.63 31.38
N GLY A 346 20.85 -29.25 32.51
CA GLY A 346 21.80 -30.38 32.57
C GLY A 346 23.30 -30.10 32.41
N MET A 347 23.99 -29.96 33.54
CA MET A 347 25.26 -30.68 33.77
C MET A 347 25.05 -31.63 34.95
N ASP A 348 24.19 -32.63 34.76
CA ASP A 348 24.23 -33.82 35.60
C ASP A 348 25.48 -34.61 35.19
N GLY A 349 26.41 -34.70 36.14
CA GLY A 349 27.73 -35.30 35.95
C GLY A 349 27.66 -36.74 35.46
N GLU A 350 28.61 -37.08 34.60
CA GLU A 350 28.94 -38.47 34.28
C GLU A 350 29.27 -39.23 35.58
N PRO A 351 28.75 -40.45 35.77
CA PRO A 351 29.15 -41.28 36.89
C PRO A 351 30.56 -41.85 36.65
N ALA A 352 31.35 -41.90 37.72
CA ALA A 352 32.68 -42.48 37.78
C ALA A 352 32.69 -44.00 37.53
#